data_AF-A0A0R2FA75-F1
#
_entry.id   AF-A0A0R2FA75-F1
#
_cell.length_a   1.000
_cell.length_b   1.000
_cell.length_c   1.000
_cell.angle_alpha   90.00
_cell.angle_beta   90.00
_cell.angle_gamma   90.00
#
_symmetry.space_group_name_H-M   'P 1'
#
loop_
_entity.id
_entity.type
_entity.pdbx_description
1 polymer ?
#
loop_
_entity_poly.entity_id
_entity_poly.type
_entity_poly.pdbx_seq_one_letter_code
_entity_poly.pdbx_strand_id
1 'polypeptide(L)'
;MHTRPFLLGAFALGLVFSLSACRQANQTTPAPKVSLVASGQTQQPRVWYGVTGQAAQPKSTTKPAYLVVVQNRTATTYMLPTGKQALTMKHFDQLSTNRVIDLARAKDHQAYTQGVKSQQATLASRIKGTQSQIDALNATAKQRALLSYETNKLTDLKQYLKLNQVIRNNPQRYTTPTPYQLTASLTTDKKQTTGETFNLKTFPVDTVQYGDANVITTDPQSLGTTPFTKRLTPIKVANHYYAGYQTDDSASSVQLLTRVKDAHYRIAFDGAKVNGVSTN
;
A
#
# COMPACT_ATOMS: atom_id res chain seq x y z
N MET A 1 -58.86 -75.86 -34.73
CA MET A 1 -59.71 -75.34 -33.64
C MET A 1 -59.14 -75.84 -32.33
N HIS A 2 -59.06 -74.94 -31.33
CA HIS A 2 -58.68 -75.19 -29.92
C HIS A 2 -57.21 -75.61 -29.71
N THR A 3 -56.42 -75.10 -28.75
CA THR A 3 -56.68 -74.47 -27.44
C THR A 3 -55.36 -73.83 -26.96
N ARG A 4 -55.41 -72.69 -26.23
CA ARG A 4 -54.35 -72.25 -25.30
C ARG A 4 -54.50 -73.03 -23.99
N PRO A 5 -53.43 -73.31 -23.20
CA PRO A 5 -53.03 -72.35 -22.13
C PRO A 5 -51.54 -72.37 -21.67
N PHE A 6 -51.17 -71.28 -20.98
CA PHE A 6 -50.25 -71.08 -19.83
C PHE A 6 -48.99 -71.95 -19.59
N LEU A 7 -47.85 -71.28 -19.32
CA LEU A 7 -46.98 -71.38 -18.12
C LEU A 7 -45.65 -70.63 -18.40
N LEU A 8 -45.41 -69.45 -17.81
CA LEU A 8 -44.57 -69.25 -16.62
C LEU A 8 -43.33 -70.16 -16.57
N GLY A 9 -42.20 -69.60 -17.00
CA GLY A 9 -40.87 -70.19 -16.86
C GLY A 9 -39.85 -69.08 -16.71
N ALA A 10 -39.68 -68.62 -15.46
CA ALA A 10 -38.60 -67.73 -15.07
C ALA A 10 -37.27 -68.49 -15.14
N PHE A 11 -36.41 -68.16 -16.12
CA PHE A 11 -35.00 -68.48 -16.06
C PHE A 11 -34.21 -67.19 -15.86
N ALA A 12 -33.71 -67.04 -14.64
CA ALA A 12 -32.81 -65.98 -14.23
C ALA A 12 -31.50 -66.08 -15.04
N LEU A 13 -31.34 -65.20 -16.03
CA LEU A 13 -30.05 -64.94 -16.64
C LEU A 13 -29.27 -64.03 -15.68
N GLY A 14 -28.39 -64.64 -14.88
CA GLY A 14 -27.43 -63.94 -14.05
C GLY A 14 -26.41 -63.20 -14.90
N LEU A 15 -26.75 -61.95 -15.27
CA LEU A 15 -25.82 -61.00 -15.85
C LEU A 15 -25.02 -60.34 -14.73
N VAL A 16 -23.80 -60.83 -14.57
CA VAL A 16 -22.71 -60.13 -13.90
C VAL A 16 -22.45 -58.83 -14.67
N PHE A 17 -22.94 -57.71 -14.13
CA PHE A 17 -22.48 -56.38 -14.51
C PHE A 17 -21.88 -55.68 -13.31
N SER A 18 -20.56 -55.77 -13.24
CA SER A 18 -19.71 -54.89 -12.47
C SER A 18 -19.91 -53.45 -12.96
N LEU A 19 -20.53 -52.60 -12.15
CA LEU A 19 -20.45 -51.15 -12.31
C LEU A 19 -19.85 -50.54 -11.05
N SER A 20 -18.51 -50.60 -11.03
CA SER A 20 -17.68 -49.60 -10.37
C SER A 20 -17.97 -48.22 -10.99
N ALA A 21 -18.49 -47.29 -10.19
CA ALA A 21 -18.44 -45.81 -10.30
C ALA A 21 -19.77 -45.22 -9.76
N CYS A 22 -19.83 -44.16 -8.98
CA CYS A 22 -18.98 -42.98 -8.93
C CYS A 22 -18.73 -42.56 -7.47
N ARG A 23 -17.45 -42.56 -7.06
CA ARG A 23 -17.00 -41.50 -6.16
C ARG A 23 -17.18 -40.19 -6.92
N GLN A 24 -18.25 -39.46 -6.66
CA GLN A 24 -18.28 -38.03 -6.95
C GLN A 24 -17.19 -37.41 -6.09
N ALA A 25 -15.98 -37.31 -6.64
CA ALA A 25 -15.04 -36.32 -6.19
C ALA A 25 -15.80 -34.99 -6.31
N ASN A 26 -16.18 -34.42 -5.17
CA ASN A 26 -16.67 -33.05 -5.10
C ASN A 26 -15.66 -32.21 -5.89
N GLN A 27 -16.02 -31.82 -7.11
CA GLN A 27 -15.26 -30.85 -7.88
C GLN A 27 -15.39 -29.54 -7.12
N THR A 28 -14.52 -29.34 -6.12
CA THR A 28 -14.37 -28.07 -5.45
C THR A 28 -13.96 -27.07 -6.53
N THR A 29 -14.87 -26.19 -6.91
CA THR A 29 -14.58 -25.08 -7.82
C THR A 29 -13.31 -24.38 -7.33
N PRO A 30 -12.29 -24.20 -8.18
CA PRO A 30 -11.06 -23.56 -7.77
C PRO A 30 -11.35 -22.18 -7.16
N ALA A 31 -10.81 -21.94 -5.98
CA ALA A 31 -10.95 -20.66 -5.29
C ALA A 31 -10.48 -19.51 -6.22
N PRO A 32 -11.28 -18.44 -6.38
CA PRO A 32 -10.89 -17.31 -7.21
C PRO A 32 -9.64 -16.64 -6.64
N LYS A 33 -8.69 -16.29 -7.52
CA LYS A 33 -7.40 -15.69 -7.15
C LYS A 33 -7.37 -14.21 -7.47
N VAL A 34 -6.70 -13.44 -6.62
CA VAL A 34 -6.38 -12.02 -6.84
C VAL A 34 -4.92 -11.79 -6.53
N SER A 35 -4.26 -10.98 -7.34
CA SER A 35 -2.90 -10.50 -7.11
C SER A 35 -2.79 -9.02 -7.51
N LEU A 36 -1.81 -8.30 -6.97
CA LEU A 36 -1.71 -6.85 -7.16
C LEU A 36 -1.51 -6.49 -8.64
N VAL A 37 -0.45 -7.01 -9.26
CA VAL A 37 -0.06 -6.62 -10.62
C VAL A 37 -1.09 -7.12 -11.63
N ALA A 38 -1.48 -8.40 -11.56
CA ALA A 38 -2.47 -8.96 -12.49
C ALA A 38 -3.81 -8.22 -12.41
N SER A 39 -4.22 -7.79 -11.20
CA SER A 39 -5.47 -7.03 -11.05
C SER A 39 -5.45 -5.65 -11.70
N GLY A 40 -4.27 -5.09 -11.98
CA GLY A 40 -4.08 -3.83 -12.68
C GLY A 40 -4.03 -3.96 -14.20
N GLN A 41 -4.09 -5.17 -14.78
CA GLN A 41 -3.95 -5.36 -16.22
C GLN A 41 -5.18 -4.94 -17.04
N THR A 42 -6.32 -4.74 -16.38
CA THR A 42 -7.60 -4.39 -17.03
C THR A 42 -7.87 -2.89 -17.01
N GLN A 43 -8.85 -2.45 -17.80
CA GLN A 43 -9.36 -1.07 -17.77
C GLN A 43 -10.21 -0.78 -16.53
N GLN A 44 -10.74 -1.82 -15.86
CA GLN A 44 -11.50 -1.63 -14.63
C GLN A 44 -10.52 -1.38 -13.48
N PRO A 45 -10.62 -0.23 -12.79
CA PRO A 45 -9.72 0.06 -11.70
C PRO A 45 -9.95 -0.90 -10.53
N ARG A 46 -8.85 -1.31 -9.90
CA ARG A 46 -8.89 -1.95 -8.58
C ARG A 46 -8.18 -1.09 -7.56
N VAL A 47 -8.77 -1.01 -6.38
CA VAL A 47 -8.21 -0.29 -5.24
C VAL A 47 -7.56 -1.27 -4.27
N TRP A 48 -6.36 -0.91 -3.86
CA TRP A 48 -5.61 -1.53 -2.77
C TRP A 48 -5.36 -0.50 -1.67
N TYR A 49 -5.60 -0.87 -0.42
CA TYR A 49 -5.48 -0.03 0.76
C TYR A 49 -4.19 -0.38 1.49
N GLY A 50 -3.29 0.59 1.59
CA GLY A 50 -2.05 0.47 2.34
C GLY A 50 -2.26 0.82 3.80
N VAL A 51 -1.97 -0.12 4.69
CA VAL A 51 -2.02 0.07 6.14
C VAL A 51 -0.61 -0.13 6.70
N THR A 52 -0.13 0.83 7.48
CA THR A 52 1.19 0.78 8.12
C THR A 52 1.04 0.70 9.64
N GLY A 53 1.97 0.01 10.30
CA GLY A 53 2.02 -0.10 11.75
C GLY A 53 2.13 -1.54 12.24
N GLN A 54 1.82 -1.79 13.51
CA GLN A 54 1.89 -3.14 14.07
C GLN A 54 0.94 -4.10 13.37
N ALA A 55 1.38 -5.36 13.25
CA ALA A 55 0.66 -6.44 12.60
C ALA A 55 -0.64 -6.78 13.34
N ALA A 56 -1.71 -6.05 13.03
CA ALA A 56 -3.05 -6.28 13.56
C ALA A 56 -4.01 -6.69 12.43
N GLN A 57 -4.99 -7.53 12.76
CA GLN A 57 -6.07 -7.82 11.81
C GLN A 57 -6.86 -6.54 11.49
N PRO A 58 -7.12 -6.25 10.20
CA PRO A 58 -7.93 -5.10 9.80
C PRO A 58 -9.33 -5.12 10.42
N LYS A 59 -9.80 -3.94 10.84
CA LYS A 59 -11.14 -3.67 11.39
C LYS A 59 -11.74 -2.46 10.68
N SER A 60 -13.02 -2.18 10.93
CA SER A 60 -13.72 -1.03 10.33
C SER A 60 -13.10 0.32 10.74
N THR A 61 -12.40 0.34 11.88
CA THR A 61 -11.66 1.49 12.42
C THR A 61 -10.20 1.56 11.94
N THR A 62 -9.72 0.57 11.19
CA THR A 62 -8.37 0.60 10.60
C THR A 62 -8.24 1.81 9.67
N LYS A 63 -7.12 2.53 9.81
CA LYS A 63 -6.83 3.75 9.06
C LYS A 63 -5.80 3.45 7.98
N PRO A 64 -6.21 3.29 6.70
CA PRO A 64 -5.23 3.22 5.62
C PRO A 64 -4.43 4.53 5.54
N ALA A 65 -3.13 4.41 5.32
CA ALA A 65 -2.21 5.53 5.12
C ALA A 65 -2.23 6.02 3.66
N TYR A 66 -2.51 5.11 2.72
CA TYR A 66 -2.57 5.41 1.29
C TYR A 66 -3.50 4.44 0.56
N LEU A 67 -3.94 4.82 -0.63
CA LEU A 67 -4.57 3.94 -1.61
C LEU A 67 -3.67 3.79 -2.83
N VAL A 68 -3.57 2.57 -3.35
CA VAL A 68 -3.01 2.29 -4.67
C VAL A 68 -4.14 1.91 -5.60
N VAL A 69 -4.33 2.69 -6.65
CA VAL A 69 -5.28 2.40 -7.73
C VAL A 69 -4.51 1.77 -8.86
N VAL A 70 -4.87 0.54 -9.24
CA VAL A 70 -4.23 -0.19 -10.34
C VAL A 70 -5.19 -0.32 -11.51
N GLN A 71 -4.73 0.06 -12.70
CA GLN A 71 -5.47 -0.03 -13.96
C GLN A 71 -4.50 0.13 -15.14
N ASN A 72 -4.81 -0.50 -16.28
CA ASN A 72 -4.02 -0.39 -17.51
C ASN A 72 -2.49 -0.58 -17.29
N ARG A 73 -2.10 -1.56 -16.45
CA ARG A 73 -0.71 -1.91 -16.07
C ARG A 73 0.03 -0.81 -15.28
N THR A 74 -0.69 0.24 -14.87
CA THR A 74 -0.14 1.33 -14.06
C THR A 74 -0.72 1.32 -12.65
N ALA A 75 0.00 1.94 -11.73
CA ALA A 75 -0.45 2.25 -10.39
C ALA A 75 -0.45 3.77 -10.19
N THR A 76 -1.42 4.28 -9.45
CA THR A 76 -1.43 5.65 -8.92
C THR A 76 -1.66 5.58 -7.43
N THR A 77 -0.80 6.21 -6.65
CA THR A 77 -0.91 6.20 -5.19
C THR A 77 -1.44 7.53 -4.70
N TYR A 78 -2.45 7.48 -3.83
CA TYR A 78 -3.03 8.63 -3.16
C TYR A 78 -2.77 8.52 -1.66
N MET A 79 -2.12 9.52 -1.08
CA MET A 79 -1.93 9.66 0.35
C MET A 79 -3.26 9.97 1.02
N LEU A 80 -3.47 9.42 2.22
CA LEU A 80 -4.62 9.76 3.04
C LEU A 80 -4.24 10.64 4.22
N PRO A 81 -5.15 11.51 4.68
CA PRO A 81 -4.93 12.27 5.90
C PRO A 81 -4.63 11.36 7.09
N THR A 82 -3.82 11.87 8.03
CA THR A 82 -3.48 11.16 9.27
C THR A 82 -4.10 11.87 10.49
N GLY A 83 -3.85 11.35 11.70
CA GLY A 83 -4.31 11.97 12.95
C GLY A 83 -5.84 12.00 13.10
N LYS A 84 -6.38 13.18 13.45
CA LYS A 84 -7.82 13.38 13.73
C LYS A 84 -8.70 13.31 12.48
N GLN A 85 -8.14 13.53 11.29
CA GLN A 85 -8.88 13.53 10.03
C GLN A 85 -8.64 12.26 9.21
N ALA A 86 -7.98 11.27 9.81
CA ALA A 86 -7.72 9.99 9.17
C ALA A 86 -9.01 9.29 8.78
N LEU A 87 -9.07 8.86 7.53
CA LEU A 87 -10.14 7.99 7.07
C LEU A 87 -9.94 6.58 7.62
N THR A 88 -11.04 5.89 7.84
CA THR A 88 -11.05 4.48 8.25
C THR A 88 -11.66 3.61 7.16
N MET A 89 -11.45 2.30 7.21
CA MET A 89 -12.08 1.33 6.29
C MET A 89 -13.61 1.50 6.21
N LYS A 90 -14.27 1.86 7.33
CA LYS A 90 -15.71 2.19 7.37
C LYS A 90 -16.13 3.30 6.40
N HIS A 91 -15.27 4.30 6.18
CA HIS A 91 -15.57 5.41 5.27
C HIS A 91 -15.63 4.95 3.80
N PHE A 92 -14.96 3.85 3.46
CA PHE A 92 -14.92 3.30 2.11
C PHE A 92 -15.94 2.19 1.89
N ASP A 93 -16.50 1.62 2.96
CA ASP A 93 -17.37 0.43 2.92
C ASP A 93 -18.52 0.59 1.90
N GLN A 94 -19.25 1.70 1.97
CA GLN A 94 -20.43 1.92 1.13
C GLN A 94 -20.14 2.59 -0.23
N LEU A 95 -18.87 2.83 -0.55
CA LEU A 95 -18.51 3.53 -1.78
C LEU A 95 -18.26 2.55 -2.93
N SER A 96 -18.73 2.93 -4.12
CA SER A 96 -18.29 2.27 -5.36
C SER A 96 -16.80 2.55 -5.60
N THR A 97 -16.12 1.72 -6.40
CA THR A 97 -14.70 1.90 -6.72
C THR A 97 -14.39 3.32 -7.21
N ASN A 98 -15.20 3.87 -8.11
CA ASN A 98 -15.00 5.23 -8.63
C ASN A 98 -15.14 6.29 -7.52
N ARG A 99 -16.13 6.13 -6.63
CA ARG A 99 -16.30 7.03 -5.48
C ARG A 99 -15.15 6.94 -4.47
N VAL A 100 -14.56 5.75 -4.29
CA VAL A 100 -13.33 5.58 -3.50
C VAL A 100 -12.18 6.35 -4.12
N ILE A 101 -12.01 6.27 -5.45
CA ILE A 101 -10.94 6.98 -6.18
C ILE A 101 -11.13 8.50 -6.10
N ASP A 102 -12.35 9.00 -6.31
CA ASP A 102 -12.66 10.43 -6.20
C ASP A 102 -12.38 10.95 -4.78
N LEU A 103 -12.81 10.19 -3.76
CA LEU A 103 -12.52 10.50 -2.37
C LEU A 103 -11.01 10.52 -2.11
N ALA A 104 -10.27 9.52 -2.59
CA ALA A 104 -8.82 9.43 -2.43
C ALA A 104 -8.12 10.65 -3.05
N ARG A 105 -8.49 11.07 -4.26
CA ARG A 105 -7.94 12.26 -4.92
C ARG A 105 -8.18 13.53 -4.12
N ALA A 106 -9.40 13.73 -3.61
CA ALA A 106 -9.72 14.88 -2.78
C ALA A 106 -8.93 14.86 -1.45
N LYS A 107 -8.73 13.67 -0.89
CA LYS A 107 -8.06 13.46 0.39
C LYS A 107 -6.54 13.52 0.29
N ASP A 108 -5.97 13.21 -0.87
CA ASP A 108 -4.56 13.37 -1.18
C ASP A 108 -4.14 14.84 -1.14
N HIS A 109 -4.87 15.71 -1.85
CA HIS A 109 -4.66 17.16 -1.76
C HIS A 109 -4.79 17.70 -0.33
N GLN A 110 -5.78 17.20 0.42
CA GLN A 110 -5.97 17.55 1.82
C GLN A 110 -4.79 17.08 2.69
N ALA A 111 -4.34 15.83 2.52
CA ALA A 111 -3.21 15.25 3.23
C ALA A 111 -1.94 16.05 2.95
N TYR A 112 -1.73 16.45 1.69
CA TYR A 112 -0.64 17.33 1.29
C TYR A 112 -0.69 18.68 2.03
N THR A 113 -1.83 19.37 2.01
CA THR A 113 -1.95 20.69 2.64
C THR A 113 -1.68 20.61 4.15
N GLN A 114 -2.14 19.55 4.79
CA GLN A 114 -1.91 19.28 6.20
C GLN A 114 -0.46 18.93 6.49
N GLY A 115 0.16 18.11 5.65
CA GLY A 115 1.57 17.77 5.70
C GLY A 115 2.43 19.03 5.62
N VAL A 116 2.19 19.89 4.63
CA VAL A 116 2.90 21.17 4.48
C VAL A 116 2.75 22.03 5.72
N LYS A 117 1.52 22.20 6.24
CA LYS A 117 1.29 22.97 7.47
C LYS A 117 2.05 22.40 8.67
N SER A 118 2.06 21.07 8.81
CA SER A 118 2.78 20.39 9.89
C SER A 118 4.29 20.60 9.78
N GLN A 119 4.85 20.44 8.57
CA GLN A 119 6.27 20.66 8.33
C GLN A 119 6.67 22.13 8.50
N GLN A 120 5.84 23.08 8.08
CA GLN A 120 6.05 24.50 8.33
C GLN A 120 6.09 24.83 9.83
N ALA A 121 5.23 24.20 10.63
CA ALA A 121 5.24 24.37 12.09
C ALA A 121 6.54 23.78 12.70
N THR A 122 6.97 22.61 12.25
CA THR A 122 8.25 22.01 12.65
C THR A 122 9.43 22.91 12.28
N LEU A 123 9.46 23.45 11.06
CA LEU A 123 10.50 24.39 10.62
C LEU A 123 10.46 25.69 11.41
N ALA A 124 9.28 26.23 11.74
CA ALA A 124 9.16 27.42 12.57
C ALA A 124 9.79 27.22 13.95
N SER A 125 9.57 26.05 14.57
CA SER A 125 10.20 25.68 15.84
C SER A 125 11.73 25.60 15.71
N ARG A 126 12.24 24.98 14.64
CA ARG A 126 13.69 24.89 14.35
C ARG A 126 14.32 26.26 14.13
N ILE A 127 13.69 27.11 13.31
CA ILE A 127 14.12 28.50 13.05
C ILE A 127 14.25 29.28 14.37
N LYS A 128 13.26 29.15 15.27
CA LYS A 128 13.32 29.77 16.60
C LYS A 128 14.51 29.25 17.41
N GLY A 129 14.75 27.93 17.40
CA GLY A 129 15.91 27.33 18.05
C GLY A 129 17.25 27.83 17.51
N THR A 130 17.40 27.90 16.18
CA THR A 130 18.59 28.46 15.53
C THR A 130 18.79 29.94 15.86
N GLN A 131 17.72 30.75 15.89
CA GLN A 131 17.82 32.15 16.30
C GLN A 131 18.34 32.28 17.73
N SER A 132 17.81 31.48 18.67
CA SER A 132 18.30 31.49 20.05
C SER A 132 19.77 31.07 20.15
N GLN A 133 20.25 30.12 19.32
CA GLN A 133 21.66 29.75 19.27
C GLN A 133 22.55 30.90 18.75
N ILE A 134 22.09 31.63 17.72
CA ILE A 134 22.77 32.82 17.20
C ILE A 134 22.87 33.89 18.28
N ASP A 135 21.78 34.15 19.02
CA ASP A 135 21.75 35.17 20.07
C ASP A 135 22.72 34.83 21.21
N ALA A 136 22.77 33.55 21.61
CA ALA A 136 23.71 33.06 22.63
C ALA A 136 25.17 33.19 22.17
N LEU A 137 25.50 32.83 20.92
CA LEU A 137 26.84 32.99 20.37
C LEU A 137 27.25 34.46 20.27
N ASN A 138 26.34 35.35 19.87
CA ASN A 138 26.61 36.80 19.84
C ASN A 138 26.89 37.37 21.24
N ALA A 139 26.21 36.86 22.28
CA ALA A 139 26.46 37.27 23.66
C ALA A 139 27.84 36.80 24.17
N THR A 140 28.24 35.57 23.84
CA THR A 140 29.53 34.99 24.24
C THR A 140 30.72 35.53 23.43
N ALA A 141 30.55 35.76 22.13
CA ALA A 141 31.58 36.37 21.27
C ALA A 141 31.87 37.83 21.67
N LYS A 142 30.89 38.55 22.22
CA LYS A 142 31.11 39.85 22.86
C LYS A 142 31.99 39.77 24.12
N GLN A 143 32.05 38.60 24.77
CA GLN A 143 32.86 38.37 25.98
C GLN A 143 34.25 37.78 25.68
N ARG A 144 34.51 37.26 24.47
CA ARG A 144 35.81 36.72 24.05
C ARG A 144 36.22 37.32 22.71
N ALA A 145 37.08 38.33 22.73
CA ALA A 145 37.84 38.71 21.55
C ALA A 145 38.89 37.63 21.27
N LEU A 146 38.55 36.60 20.48
CA LEU A 146 39.43 35.73 19.68
C LEU A 146 38.77 34.34 19.50
N LEU A 147 38.31 34.04 18.28
CA LEU A 147 38.59 32.80 17.53
C LEU A 147 37.76 32.79 16.23
N SER A 148 38.44 32.77 15.09
CA SER A 148 37.85 32.66 13.74
C SER A 148 36.83 31.52 13.59
N TYR A 149 36.97 30.46 14.40
CA TYR A 149 36.03 29.34 14.47
C TYR A 149 34.61 29.76 14.90
N GLU A 150 34.46 30.64 15.89
CA GLU A 150 33.14 31.12 16.33
C GLU A 150 32.48 32.02 15.27
N THR A 151 33.30 32.77 14.51
CA THR A 151 32.85 33.59 13.38
C THR A 151 32.32 32.74 12.22
N ASN A 152 33.00 31.64 11.87
CA ASN A 152 32.55 30.73 10.83
C ASN A 152 31.23 30.05 11.23
N LYS A 153 31.15 29.51 12.45
CA LYS A 153 29.93 28.90 12.98
C LYS A 153 28.74 29.86 13.02
N LEU A 154 28.96 31.13 13.41
CA LEU A 154 27.92 32.16 13.40
C LEU A 154 27.44 32.48 11.98
N THR A 155 28.36 32.50 11.01
CA THR A 155 28.06 32.74 9.59
C THR A 155 27.20 31.60 9.03
N ASP A 156 27.59 30.35 9.28
CA ASP A 156 26.86 29.16 8.85
C ASP A 156 25.44 29.13 9.44
N LEU A 157 25.29 29.42 10.74
CA LEU A 157 23.98 29.47 11.40
C LEU A 157 23.08 30.56 10.81
N LYS A 158 23.63 31.74 10.49
CA LYS A 158 22.86 32.82 9.84
C LYS A 158 22.42 32.44 8.43
N GLN A 159 23.28 31.78 7.66
CA GLN A 159 22.94 31.28 6.33
C GLN A 159 21.86 30.19 6.41
N TYR A 160 22.01 29.23 7.33
CA TYR A 160 21.03 28.20 7.62
C TYR A 160 19.67 28.78 8.03
N LEU A 161 19.66 29.78 8.93
CA LEU A 161 18.46 30.49 9.35
C LEU A 161 17.73 31.11 8.15
N LYS A 162 18.45 31.90 7.33
CA LYS A 162 17.89 32.57 6.15
C LYS A 162 17.28 31.57 5.17
N LEU A 163 17.97 30.46 4.91
CA LEU A 163 17.50 29.46 3.96
C LEU A 163 16.26 28.71 4.48
N ASN A 164 16.22 28.32 5.75
CA ASN A 164 15.01 27.73 6.34
C ASN A 164 13.82 28.69 6.35
N GLN A 165 14.05 29.99 6.60
CA GLN A 165 12.99 31.00 6.54
C GLN A 165 12.40 31.11 5.13
N VAL A 166 13.25 31.11 4.09
CA VAL A 166 12.80 31.10 2.69
C VAL A 166 11.98 29.85 2.39
N ILE A 167 12.46 28.67 2.78
CA ILE A 167 11.77 27.41 2.50
C ILE A 167 10.44 27.33 3.24
N ARG A 168 10.40 27.69 4.54
CA ARG A 168 9.16 27.71 5.32
C ARG A 168 8.08 28.51 4.62
N ASN A 169 8.45 29.64 4.02
CA ASN A 169 7.51 30.55 3.35
C ASN A 169 7.20 30.14 1.90
N ASN A 170 7.95 29.20 1.31
CA ASN A 170 7.81 28.78 -0.08
C ASN A 170 7.87 27.25 -0.21
N PRO A 171 6.89 26.50 0.35
CA PRO A 171 6.83 25.07 0.13
C PRO A 171 6.62 24.75 -1.35
N GLN A 172 7.16 23.62 -1.82
CA GLN A 172 6.83 23.12 -3.16
C GLN A 172 5.32 22.97 -3.30
N ARG A 173 4.75 23.32 -4.44
CA ARG A 173 3.30 23.24 -4.69
C ARG A 173 2.83 21.80 -4.82
N TYR A 174 1.56 21.57 -4.50
CA TYR A 174 0.91 20.28 -4.74
C TYR A 174 1.02 19.89 -6.20
N THR A 175 1.47 18.66 -6.44
CA THR A 175 1.45 18.02 -7.75
C THR A 175 0.53 16.82 -7.66
N THR A 176 -0.42 16.71 -8.59
CA THR A 176 -1.33 15.55 -8.62
C THR A 176 -0.53 14.28 -8.88
N PRO A 177 -0.78 13.18 -8.12
CA PRO A 177 -0.10 11.91 -8.35
C PRO A 177 -0.23 11.44 -9.80
N THR A 178 0.90 11.09 -10.41
CA THR A 178 0.95 10.57 -11.77
C THR A 178 1.00 9.04 -11.77
N PRO A 179 0.33 8.38 -12.74
CA PRO A 179 0.45 6.93 -12.89
C PRO A 179 1.89 6.51 -13.21
N TYR A 180 2.33 5.40 -12.61
CA TYR A 180 3.64 4.78 -12.87
C TYR A 180 3.48 3.30 -13.21
N GLN A 181 4.46 2.73 -13.92
CA GLN A 181 4.46 1.31 -14.25
C GLN A 181 4.54 0.47 -12.97
N LEU A 182 3.62 -0.50 -12.85
CA LEU A 182 3.58 -1.40 -11.72
C LEU A 182 4.31 -2.70 -12.05
N THR A 183 5.38 -2.98 -11.31
CA THR A 183 6.15 -4.21 -11.44
C THR A 183 6.24 -4.95 -10.11
N ALA A 184 6.37 -6.27 -10.18
CA ALA A 184 6.63 -7.14 -9.04
C ALA A 184 7.94 -7.91 -9.26
N SER A 185 8.67 -8.12 -8.18
CA SER A 185 9.85 -8.99 -8.12
C SER A 185 9.58 -10.12 -7.14
N LEU A 186 9.72 -11.37 -7.59
CA LEU A 186 9.45 -12.54 -6.75
C LEU A 186 10.65 -12.85 -5.85
N THR A 187 10.39 -13.11 -4.58
CA THR A 187 11.35 -13.72 -3.66
C THR A 187 11.19 -15.23 -3.72
N THR A 188 12.29 -15.94 -3.99
CA THR A 188 12.29 -17.39 -4.12
C THR A 188 13.31 -17.99 -3.16
N ASP A 189 12.89 -18.97 -2.36
CA ASP A 189 13.77 -19.82 -1.57
C ASP A 189 13.60 -21.27 -2.02
N LYS A 190 14.69 -21.97 -2.32
CA LYS A 190 14.68 -23.39 -2.75
C LYS A 190 13.62 -23.71 -3.83
N LYS A 191 13.51 -22.87 -4.87
CA LYS A 191 12.53 -22.96 -5.98
C LYS A 191 11.06 -22.74 -5.57
N GLN A 192 10.78 -22.34 -4.34
CA GLN A 192 9.46 -21.95 -3.88
C GLN A 192 9.37 -20.43 -3.77
N THR A 193 8.30 -19.85 -4.31
CA THR A 193 8.04 -18.41 -4.13
C THR A 193 7.62 -18.17 -2.68
N THR A 194 8.44 -17.44 -1.94
CA THR A 194 8.25 -17.12 -0.52
C THR A 194 7.74 -15.70 -0.28
N GLY A 195 7.77 -14.84 -1.31
CA GLY A 195 7.26 -13.49 -1.23
C GLY A 195 7.28 -12.76 -2.56
N GLU A 196 6.82 -11.52 -2.55
CA GLU A 196 6.98 -10.60 -3.66
C GLU A 196 7.18 -9.17 -3.17
N THR A 197 7.97 -8.41 -3.92
CA THR A 197 8.19 -6.98 -3.70
C THR A 197 7.54 -6.22 -4.84
N PHE A 198 6.82 -5.16 -4.51
CA PHE A 198 6.19 -4.28 -5.50
C PHE A 198 6.90 -2.94 -5.54
N ASN A 199 7.12 -2.41 -6.74
CA ASN A 199 7.69 -1.07 -6.93
C ASN A 199 6.62 0.03 -6.71
N LEU A 200 5.98 0.01 -5.54
CA LEU A 200 5.00 1.01 -5.14
C LEU A 200 5.69 2.28 -4.66
N LYS A 201 5.09 3.42 -4.98
CA LYS A 201 5.56 4.74 -4.57
C LYS A 201 4.50 5.42 -3.72
N THR A 202 4.88 6.03 -2.61
CA THR A 202 4.06 7.02 -1.88
C THR A 202 4.65 8.40 -2.10
N PHE A 203 3.83 9.43 -1.99
CA PHE A 203 4.27 10.82 -2.13
C PHE A 203 3.97 11.59 -0.83
N PRO A 204 4.58 11.20 0.30
CA PRO A 204 4.40 11.90 1.56
C PRO A 204 4.93 13.34 1.45
N VAL A 205 4.40 14.25 2.27
CA VAL A 205 5.03 15.55 2.46
C VAL A 205 6.10 15.42 3.52
N ASP A 206 7.35 15.55 3.10
CA ASP A 206 8.51 15.42 3.96
C ASP A 206 9.32 16.70 4.04
N THR A 207 10.16 16.75 5.06
CA THR A 207 11.20 17.75 5.19
C THR A 207 12.54 17.06 5.02
N VAL A 208 13.23 17.33 3.93
CA VAL A 208 14.52 16.72 3.60
C VAL A 208 15.63 17.73 3.83
N GLN A 209 16.75 17.27 4.40
CA GLN A 209 17.93 18.10 4.56
C GLN A 209 18.70 18.19 3.24
N TYR A 210 18.94 19.41 2.77
CA TYR A 210 19.77 19.71 1.59
C TYR A 210 20.90 20.66 2.01
N GLY A 211 22.12 20.11 2.06
CA GLY A 211 23.24 20.77 2.72
C GLY A 211 22.91 21.02 4.19
N ASP A 212 23.02 22.28 4.63
CA ASP A 212 22.60 22.62 5.97
C ASP A 212 21.08 22.79 6.08
N ALA A 213 20.36 23.19 5.03
CA ALA A 213 18.95 23.61 5.12
C ALA A 213 17.92 22.49 4.98
N ASN A 214 16.68 22.78 5.36
CA ASN A 214 15.56 21.86 5.22
C ASN A 214 14.63 22.28 4.07
N VAL A 215 14.28 21.38 3.15
CA VAL A 215 13.33 21.57 2.04
C VAL A 215 12.01 20.84 2.34
N ILE A 216 10.85 21.51 2.22
CA ILE A 216 9.54 20.84 2.22
C ILE A 216 9.24 20.35 0.81
N THR A 217 9.16 19.03 0.64
CA THR A 217 9.01 18.37 -0.66
C THR A 217 7.94 17.27 -0.61
N THR A 218 7.50 16.83 -1.78
CA THR A 218 6.61 15.67 -1.99
C THR A 218 7.28 14.68 -2.93
N ASP A 219 8.46 14.20 -2.56
CA ASP A 219 9.19 13.28 -3.41
C ASP A 219 8.63 11.85 -3.30
N PRO A 220 8.63 11.09 -4.41
CA PRO A 220 8.24 9.69 -4.36
C PRO A 220 9.16 8.89 -3.44
N GLN A 221 8.60 8.37 -2.36
CA GLN A 221 9.22 7.38 -1.50
C GLN A 221 8.83 5.98 -1.98
N SER A 222 9.83 5.13 -2.26
CA SER A 222 9.57 3.72 -2.55
C SER A 222 9.13 2.99 -1.28
N LEU A 223 8.04 2.23 -1.38
CA LEU A 223 7.61 1.30 -0.35
C LEU A 223 8.32 -0.07 -0.45
N GLY A 224 9.27 -0.21 -1.37
CA GLY A 224 9.64 -1.49 -1.98
C GLY A 224 11.04 -2.02 -1.69
N THR A 225 11.47 -2.13 -0.42
CA THR A 225 12.61 -3.02 -0.10
C THR A 225 12.20 -4.24 0.71
N THR A 226 11.06 -4.18 1.41
CA THR A 226 10.62 -5.30 2.26
C THR A 226 9.66 -6.20 1.49
N PRO A 227 9.97 -7.50 1.31
CA PRO A 227 9.09 -8.41 0.61
C PRO A 227 7.79 -8.65 1.41
N PHE A 228 6.68 -8.73 0.68
CA PHE A 228 5.42 -9.22 1.22
C PHE A 228 5.45 -10.76 1.23
N THR A 229 5.75 -11.34 2.40
CA THR A 229 5.89 -12.79 2.56
C THR A 229 4.61 -13.47 3.02
N LYS A 230 3.65 -12.70 3.57
CA LYS A 230 2.37 -13.22 4.07
C LYS A 230 1.22 -12.87 3.14
N ARG A 231 0.37 -13.86 2.90
CA ARG A 231 -0.89 -13.73 2.16
C ARG A 231 -2.03 -13.74 3.17
N LEU A 232 -2.74 -12.64 3.27
CA LEU A 232 -3.89 -12.49 4.14
C LEU A 232 -5.10 -13.16 3.49
N THR A 233 -5.65 -14.14 4.19
CA THR A 233 -6.96 -14.70 3.85
C THR A 233 -8.03 -13.62 3.98
N PRO A 234 -9.15 -13.73 3.26
CA PRO A 234 -10.21 -12.74 3.35
C PRO A 234 -10.72 -12.58 4.80
N ILE A 235 -10.72 -11.35 5.28
CA ILE A 235 -11.25 -10.95 6.59
C ILE A 235 -12.46 -10.05 6.36
N LYS A 236 -13.53 -10.28 7.11
CA LYS A 236 -14.72 -9.42 7.07
C LYS A 236 -14.45 -8.12 7.82
N VAL A 237 -14.48 -7.01 7.10
CA VAL A 237 -14.37 -5.65 7.64
C VAL A 237 -15.63 -4.90 7.27
N ALA A 238 -16.44 -4.55 8.27
CA ALA A 238 -17.79 -4.03 8.06
C ALA A 238 -18.61 -4.98 7.16
N ASN A 239 -19.07 -4.53 5.99
CA ASN A 239 -19.94 -5.31 5.12
C ASN A 239 -19.18 -6.08 4.02
N HIS A 240 -17.85 -5.96 3.97
CA HIS A 240 -17.05 -6.48 2.87
C HIS A 240 -15.90 -7.36 3.34
N TYR A 241 -15.50 -8.27 2.46
CA TYR A 241 -14.31 -9.09 2.67
C TYR A 241 -13.10 -8.37 2.07
N TYR A 242 -12.00 -8.38 2.80
CA TYR A 242 -10.72 -7.83 2.37
C TYR A 242 -9.64 -8.90 2.50
N ALA A 243 -8.88 -9.09 1.42
CA ALA A 243 -7.74 -9.99 1.37
C ALA A 243 -6.52 -9.20 0.92
N GLY A 244 -5.32 -9.72 1.13
CA GLY A 244 -4.15 -8.96 0.70
C GLY A 244 -2.80 -9.55 1.07
N TYR A 245 -1.84 -8.65 1.19
CA TYR A 245 -0.45 -8.95 1.47
C TYR A 245 -0.04 -8.36 2.81
N GLN A 246 0.95 -8.97 3.44
CA GLN A 246 1.59 -8.44 4.63
C GLN A 246 3.10 -8.72 4.62
N THR A 247 3.90 -7.75 5.08
CA THR A 247 5.33 -7.93 5.36
C THR A 247 5.56 -8.66 6.70
N ASP A 248 6.69 -9.36 6.85
CA ASP A 248 6.95 -10.20 8.03
C ASP A 248 7.35 -9.42 9.30
N ASP A 249 7.62 -8.11 9.19
CA ASP A 249 8.21 -7.32 10.28
C ASP A 249 7.20 -7.08 11.43
N SER A 250 7.56 -7.59 12.61
CA SER A 250 6.78 -7.50 13.84
C SER A 250 6.70 -6.08 14.44
N ALA A 251 7.67 -5.21 14.14
CA ALA A 251 7.73 -3.85 14.68
C ALA A 251 7.03 -2.83 13.77
N SER A 252 7.13 -3.01 12.44
CA SER A 252 6.50 -2.15 11.44
C SER A 252 6.04 -2.97 10.23
N SER A 253 4.84 -3.52 10.31
CA SER A 253 4.22 -4.24 9.21
C SER A 253 3.56 -3.28 8.21
N VAL A 254 3.64 -3.63 6.93
CA VAL A 254 2.84 -3.02 5.88
C VAL A 254 1.86 -4.07 5.40
N GLN A 255 0.58 -3.72 5.38
CA GLN A 255 -0.47 -4.52 4.77
C GLN A 255 -0.99 -3.83 3.52
N LEU A 256 -1.23 -4.60 2.47
CA LEU A 256 -1.84 -4.12 1.25
C LEU A 256 -3.12 -4.92 0.99
N LEU A 257 -4.27 -4.30 1.24
CA LEU A 257 -5.58 -4.97 1.28
C LEU A 257 -6.40 -4.61 0.05
N THR A 258 -7.19 -5.51 -0.49
CA THR A 258 -8.20 -5.20 -1.53
C THR A 258 -9.52 -5.87 -1.21
N ARG A 259 -10.61 -5.25 -1.65
CA ARG A 259 -11.95 -5.83 -1.51
C ARG A 259 -12.09 -7.05 -2.41
N VAL A 260 -12.66 -8.12 -1.85
CA VAL A 260 -13.01 -9.36 -2.54
C VAL A 260 -14.49 -9.68 -2.32
N LYS A 261 -15.06 -10.54 -3.16
CA LYS A 261 -16.52 -10.79 -3.14
C LYS A 261 -16.93 -11.62 -1.92
N ASP A 262 -16.11 -12.58 -1.52
CA ASP A 262 -16.42 -13.55 -0.48
C ASP A 262 -15.16 -14.09 0.22
N ALA A 263 -15.38 -14.96 1.20
CA ALA A 263 -14.35 -15.55 2.05
C ALA A 263 -13.47 -16.61 1.35
N HIS A 264 -13.85 -17.08 0.16
CA HIS A 264 -13.14 -18.15 -0.54
C HIS A 264 -12.04 -17.63 -1.48
N TYR A 265 -11.96 -16.31 -1.68
CA TYR A 265 -10.89 -15.69 -2.46
C TYR A 265 -9.51 -16.01 -1.88
N ARG A 266 -8.53 -16.19 -2.75
CA ARG A 266 -7.12 -16.39 -2.38
C ARG A 266 -6.25 -15.30 -2.97
N ILE A 267 -5.28 -14.87 -2.19
CA ILE A 267 -4.19 -14.04 -2.71
C ILE A 267 -3.15 -14.96 -3.34
N ALA A 268 -2.70 -14.60 -4.53
CA ALA A 268 -1.60 -15.26 -5.21
C ALA A 268 -0.43 -14.28 -5.29
N PHE A 269 0.79 -14.79 -5.13
CA PHE A 269 1.93 -14.04 -5.66
C PHE A 269 1.78 -13.97 -7.18
N ASP A 270 2.19 -12.87 -7.79
CA ASP A 270 2.18 -12.60 -9.22
C ASP A 270 3.21 -13.50 -9.93
N GLY A 271 3.04 -14.83 -9.80
CA GLY A 271 3.84 -15.88 -10.44
C GLY A 271 3.47 -16.12 -11.90
N ALA A 272 2.61 -15.29 -12.48
CA ALA A 272 2.51 -15.22 -13.93
C ALA A 272 3.86 -14.71 -14.43
N LYS A 273 4.58 -15.54 -15.22
CA LYS A 273 5.67 -15.04 -16.04
C LYS A 273 5.14 -13.82 -16.77
N VAL A 274 5.60 -12.63 -16.39
CA VAL A 274 5.39 -11.43 -17.20
C VAL A 274 6.23 -11.67 -18.44
N ASN A 275 5.63 -12.34 -19.44
CA ASN A 275 6.17 -12.29 -20.79
C ASN A 275 6.16 -10.81 -21.18
N GLY A 276 7.30 -10.14 -21.06
CA GLY A 276 7.47 -8.80 -21.60
C GLY A 276 8.15 -7.73 -20.73
N VAL A 277 8.97 -8.06 -19.74
CA VAL A 277 10.00 -7.11 -19.30
C VAL A 277 11.33 -7.86 -19.13
N SER A 278 12.03 -8.07 -20.25
CA SER A 278 13.48 -8.20 -20.18
C SER A 278 14.05 -6.79 -20.03
N THR A 279 14.64 -6.50 -18.89
CA THR A 279 15.64 -5.43 -18.84
C THR A 279 16.89 -5.95 -19.53
N ASN A 280 17.32 -5.28 -20.60
CA ASN A 280 18.71 -5.32 -21.04
C ASN A 280 19.64 -4.85 -19.91
#